data_AF-A0AAW4Q9T4-F1
#
_entry.id   AF-A0AAW4Q9T4-F1
#
_cell.length_a   1.000
_cell.length_b   1.000
_cell.length_c   1.000
_cell.angle_alpha   90.00
_cell.angle_beta   90.00
_cell.angle_gamma   90.00
#
_symmetry.space_group_name_H-M   'P 1'
#
loop_
_entity.id
_entity.type
_entity.pdbx_description
1 polymer ?
#
loop_
_entity_poly.entity_id
_entity_poly.type
_entity_poly.pdbx_seq_one_letter_code
_entity_poly.pdbx_strand_id
1 'polypeptide(L)'
;MNDTTHTPADQQSRVRALLDDAAAHYRATLREAPRAVAYLRKRGITGAGAARYGIGFAAPGWHELDAILAQHDLATIEASGLQVFKDGEQPRRFDRFRDRIMFPIRDVSGQIRGFGGRILVESDTAPKYMNSPEGPTFKKRELLYGLYEAQAAIEAEDMALVVEGYLDVVSLAQAGFLPVVGSLGTACTADQIGALLTRATRLVFSFDGDAAGRRAAAAALATVLPFAVDANRIEFLFLPAEHDPDSFVRAHGLDAFKNELAKAVPLASYLQQIISEGCNFEHAEGRSLCASRARAYWDALPDGQCRDELVAYCCRVTRFTEAELLDVWRLTRG
;
A
#
# COMPACT_ATOMS: atom_id res chain seq x y z
N MET A 1 -6.43 -45.66 9.61
CA MET A 1 -5.62 -44.47 9.26
C MET A 1 -6.59 -43.31 9.26
N ASN A 2 -6.60 -42.51 10.32
CA ASN A 2 -7.57 -41.43 10.48
C ASN A 2 -7.23 -40.30 9.50
N ASP A 3 -8.04 -40.21 8.46
CA ASP A 3 -8.12 -39.04 7.58
C ASP A 3 -8.82 -37.93 8.39
N THR A 4 -8.03 -37.23 9.20
CA THR A 4 -8.50 -36.03 9.91
C THR A 4 -8.62 -34.93 8.87
N THR A 5 -9.80 -34.84 8.25
CA THR A 5 -10.17 -33.74 7.37
C THR A 5 -10.19 -32.46 8.19
N HIS A 6 -9.07 -31.76 8.22
CA HIS A 6 -8.93 -30.50 8.92
C HIS A 6 -9.80 -29.44 8.24
N THR A 7 -10.62 -28.74 9.03
CA THR A 7 -11.43 -27.65 8.51
C THR A 7 -10.54 -26.48 8.06
N PRO A 8 -10.96 -25.67 7.07
CA PRO A 8 -10.19 -24.48 6.66
C PRO A 8 -9.89 -23.51 7.80
N ALA A 9 -10.78 -23.42 8.81
CA ALA A 9 -10.58 -22.59 9.99
C ALA A 9 -9.46 -23.12 10.90
N ASP A 10 -9.39 -24.43 11.09
CA ASP A 10 -8.33 -25.09 11.86
C ASP A 10 -6.95 -24.94 11.18
N GLN A 11 -6.91 -25.06 9.85
CA GLN A 11 -5.67 -24.83 9.10
C GLN A 11 -5.19 -23.37 9.21
N GLN A 12 -6.09 -22.40 9.08
CA GLN A 12 -5.72 -20.99 9.28
C GLN A 12 -5.18 -20.72 10.69
N SER A 13 -5.75 -21.36 11.71
CA SER A 13 -5.26 -21.21 13.09
C SER A 13 -3.84 -21.73 13.26
N ARG A 14 -3.53 -22.91 12.69
CA ARG A 14 -2.17 -23.48 12.70
C ARG A 14 -1.17 -22.62 11.94
N VAL A 15 -1.55 -22.10 10.78
CA VAL A 15 -0.70 -21.17 10.02
C VAL A 15 -0.39 -19.92 10.83
N ARG A 16 -1.39 -19.34 11.52
CA ARG A 16 -1.19 -18.16 12.38
C ARG A 16 -0.18 -18.43 13.49
N ALA A 17 -0.33 -19.56 14.20
CA ALA A 17 0.61 -19.95 15.26
C ALA A 17 2.05 -20.05 14.73
N LEU A 18 2.24 -20.69 13.57
CA LEU A 18 3.55 -20.76 12.91
C LEU A 18 4.10 -19.38 12.54
N LEU A 19 3.26 -18.46 12.04
CA LEU A 19 3.68 -17.10 11.72
C LEU A 19 4.10 -16.32 12.98
N ASP A 20 3.42 -16.51 14.10
CA ASP A 20 3.77 -15.88 15.38
C ASP A 20 5.13 -16.38 15.91
N ASP A 21 5.38 -17.70 15.84
CA ASP A 21 6.66 -18.30 16.21
C ASP A 21 7.80 -17.79 15.32
N ALA A 22 7.58 -17.71 14.01
CA ALA A 22 8.54 -17.13 13.08
C ALA A 22 8.81 -15.64 13.38
N ALA A 23 7.78 -14.86 13.70
CA ALA A 23 7.94 -13.45 14.09
C ALA A 23 8.70 -13.29 15.42
N ALA A 24 8.48 -14.18 16.39
CA ALA A 24 9.26 -14.21 17.62
C ALA A 24 10.74 -14.51 17.33
N HIS A 25 11.01 -15.51 16.49
CA HIS A 25 12.35 -15.85 16.05
C HIS A 25 13.04 -14.67 15.35
N TYR A 26 12.42 -14.07 14.32
CA TYR A 26 13.01 -12.93 13.61
C TYR A 26 13.31 -11.74 14.53
N ARG A 27 12.47 -11.47 15.53
CA ARG A 27 12.73 -10.41 16.53
C ARG A 27 13.91 -10.75 17.43
N ALA A 28 14.07 -12.01 17.83
CA ALA A 28 15.23 -12.45 18.60
C ALA A 28 16.51 -12.32 17.76
N THR A 29 16.50 -12.82 16.53
CA THR A 29 17.62 -12.76 15.58
C THR A 29 18.06 -11.32 15.30
N LEU A 30 17.13 -10.36 15.22
CA LEU A 30 17.47 -8.95 15.03
C LEU A 30 18.35 -8.39 16.17
N ARG A 31 18.10 -8.79 17.42
CA ARG A 31 18.86 -8.30 18.59
C ARG A 31 20.33 -8.73 18.53
N GLU A 32 20.59 -9.87 17.90
CA GLU A 32 21.91 -10.49 17.78
C GLU A 32 22.60 -10.16 16.44
N ALA A 33 21.99 -9.31 15.60
CA ALA A 33 22.48 -8.98 14.27
C ALA A 33 22.94 -7.51 14.16
N PRO A 34 24.18 -7.17 14.57
CA PRO A 34 24.71 -5.80 14.52
C PRO A 34 24.57 -5.13 13.16
N ARG A 35 24.72 -5.89 12.07
CA ARG A 35 24.57 -5.38 10.69
C ARG A 35 23.14 -4.91 10.39
N ALA A 36 22.14 -5.70 10.81
CA ALA A 36 20.74 -5.35 10.62
C ALA A 36 20.33 -4.17 11.51
N VAL A 37 20.81 -4.13 12.76
CA VAL A 37 20.60 -3.01 13.68
C VAL A 37 21.23 -1.73 13.13
N ALA A 38 22.46 -1.80 12.63
CA ALA A 38 23.15 -0.65 12.02
C ALA A 38 22.40 -0.13 10.79
N TYR A 39 21.86 -1.03 9.97
CA TYR A 39 21.01 -0.68 8.83
C TYR A 39 19.75 0.10 9.27
N LEU A 40 19.02 -0.41 10.26
CA LEU A 40 17.81 0.26 10.79
C LEU A 40 18.14 1.63 11.39
N ARG A 41 19.24 1.73 12.15
CA ARG A 41 19.72 3.00 12.71
C ARG A 41 20.09 4.01 11.62
N LYS A 42 20.78 3.58 10.55
CA LYS A 42 21.07 4.44 9.39
C LYS A 42 19.79 4.94 8.72
N ARG A 43 18.73 4.14 8.75
CA ARG A 43 17.38 4.51 8.30
C ARG A 43 16.59 5.34 9.31
N GLY A 44 17.16 5.68 10.47
CA GLY A 44 16.49 6.44 11.51
C GLY A 44 15.45 5.66 12.32
N ILE A 45 15.35 4.34 12.13
CA ILE A 45 14.38 3.51 12.86
C ILE A 45 14.91 3.21 14.26
N THR A 46 14.18 3.67 15.29
CA THR A 46 14.52 3.44 16.69
C THR A 46 14.13 2.04 17.15
N GLY A 47 14.67 1.62 18.30
CA GLY A 47 14.25 0.37 18.93
C GLY A 47 12.77 0.35 19.31
N ALA A 48 12.20 1.51 19.71
CA ALA A 48 10.77 1.64 20.00
C ALA A 48 9.91 1.50 18.74
N GLY A 49 10.32 2.14 17.64
CA GLY A 49 9.67 1.98 16.33
C GLY A 49 9.71 0.53 15.84
N ALA A 50 10.89 -0.10 15.91
CA ALA A 50 11.03 -1.52 15.59
C ALA A 50 10.15 -2.42 16.46
N ALA A 51 10.07 -2.15 17.77
CA ALA A 51 9.23 -2.91 18.68
C ALA A 51 7.72 -2.75 18.39
N ARG A 52 7.25 -1.51 18.14
CA ARG A 52 5.84 -1.21 17.82
C ARG A 52 5.34 -2.02 16.64
N TYR A 53 6.14 -2.06 15.57
CA TYR A 53 5.82 -2.77 14.33
C TYR A 53 6.32 -4.22 14.30
N GLY A 54 6.89 -4.73 15.39
CA GLY A 54 7.40 -6.10 15.46
C GLY A 54 8.51 -6.43 14.46
N ILE A 55 9.31 -5.43 14.05
CA ILE A 55 10.37 -5.59 13.07
C ILE A 55 11.39 -6.63 13.57
N GLY A 56 11.77 -7.54 12.67
CA GLY A 56 12.76 -8.60 12.91
C GLY A 56 13.82 -8.67 11.83
N PHE A 57 14.62 -9.74 11.85
CA PHE A 57 15.64 -10.03 10.86
C PHE A 57 15.66 -11.53 10.53
N ALA A 58 15.60 -11.85 9.24
CA ALA A 58 15.87 -13.19 8.73
C ALA A 58 17.37 -13.29 8.43
N ALA A 59 18.07 -14.18 9.12
CA ALA A 59 19.48 -14.45 8.92
C ALA A 59 19.75 -14.99 7.49
N PRO A 60 21.01 -14.96 7.00
CA PRO A 60 21.34 -15.38 5.64
C PRO A 60 21.26 -16.90 5.41
N GLY A 61 21.10 -17.71 6.45
CA GLY A 61 21.03 -19.17 6.34
C GLY A 61 19.82 -19.67 5.55
N TRP A 62 19.91 -20.90 5.04
CA TRP A 62 18.87 -21.52 4.23
C TRP A 62 17.80 -22.27 5.04
N HIS A 63 18.05 -22.49 6.34
CA HIS A 63 17.35 -23.43 7.21
C HIS A 63 17.22 -22.90 8.65
N GLU A 64 17.14 -21.57 8.81
CA GLU A 64 17.06 -20.90 10.12
C GLU A 64 15.73 -21.22 10.82
N LEU A 65 14.67 -21.48 10.05
CA LEU A 65 13.36 -21.84 10.58
C LEU A 65 13.16 -23.35 10.80
N ASP A 66 14.11 -24.23 10.43
CA ASP A 66 13.89 -25.69 10.42
C ASP A 66 13.36 -26.24 11.78
N ALA A 67 13.90 -25.74 12.91
CA ALA A 67 13.47 -26.16 14.24
C ALA A 67 12.05 -25.71 14.61
N ILE A 68 11.59 -24.59 14.06
CA ILE A 68 10.21 -24.09 14.22
C ILE A 68 9.29 -24.90 13.31
N LEU A 69 9.66 -25.02 12.03
CA LEU A 69 8.88 -25.74 11.01
C LEU A 69 8.68 -27.21 11.39
N ALA A 70 9.65 -27.86 12.03
CA ALA A 70 9.54 -29.26 12.48
C ALA A 70 8.40 -29.53 13.47
N GLN A 71 7.81 -28.48 14.07
CA GLN A 71 6.68 -28.59 15.00
C GLN A 71 5.32 -28.56 14.31
N HIS A 72 5.29 -28.37 12.98
CA HIS A 72 4.08 -28.25 12.19
C HIS A 72 4.01 -29.30 11.08
N ASP A 73 2.79 -29.64 10.65
CA ASP A 73 2.59 -30.50 9.49
C ASP A 73 2.93 -29.77 8.18
N LEU A 74 3.24 -30.55 7.13
CA LEU A 74 3.67 -30.03 5.83
C LEU A 74 2.64 -29.06 5.21
N ALA A 75 1.34 -29.36 5.34
CA ALA A 75 0.30 -28.52 4.77
C ALA A 75 0.24 -27.14 5.45
N THR A 76 0.50 -27.06 6.75
CA THR A 76 0.65 -25.80 7.49
C THR A 76 1.89 -25.03 7.02
N ILE A 77 3.03 -25.72 6.84
CA ILE A 77 4.29 -25.10 6.38
C ILE A 77 4.10 -24.50 4.98
N GLU A 78 3.55 -25.26 4.04
CA GLU A 78 3.28 -24.79 2.68
C GLU A 78 2.33 -23.60 2.66
N ALA A 79 1.22 -23.69 3.41
CA ALA A 79 0.23 -22.62 3.49
C ALA A 79 0.75 -21.33 4.14
N SER A 80 1.77 -21.41 5.01
CA SER A 80 2.39 -20.23 5.62
C SER A 80 3.20 -19.39 4.63
N GLY A 81 3.67 -20.01 3.55
CA GLY A 81 4.58 -19.39 2.60
C GLY A 81 5.96 -19.07 3.16
N LEU A 82 6.35 -19.58 4.34
CA LEU A 82 7.67 -19.33 4.93
C LEU A 82 8.80 -20.15 4.28
N GLN A 83 8.46 -21.24 3.60
CA GLN A 83 9.42 -22.11 2.91
C GLN A 83 9.16 -22.13 1.39
N VAL A 84 10.22 -22.29 0.61
CA VAL A 84 10.15 -22.56 -0.83
C VAL A 84 10.44 -24.03 -1.05
N PHE A 85 9.56 -24.70 -1.79
CA PHE A 85 9.74 -26.07 -2.24
C PHE A 85 10.14 -26.06 -3.72
N LYS A 86 11.20 -26.79 -4.07
CA LYS A 86 11.63 -26.99 -5.45
C LYS A 86 11.67 -28.48 -5.77
N ASP A 87 10.93 -28.85 -6.81
CA ASP A 87 10.94 -30.18 -7.37
C ASP A 87 12.23 -30.44 -8.17
N GLY A 88 12.67 -31.69 -8.20
CA GLY A 88 13.87 -32.16 -8.89
C GLY A 88 14.29 -33.56 -8.43
N GLU A 89 15.40 -34.07 -8.96
CA GLU A 89 15.95 -35.39 -8.57
C GLU A 89 16.27 -35.48 -7.06
N GLN A 90 16.58 -34.34 -6.44
CA GLN A 90 16.65 -34.18 -4.99
C GLN A 90 15.74 -33.01 -4.60
N PRO A 91 14.58 -33.28 -3.98
CA PRO A 91 13.69 -32.23 -3.49
C PRO A 91 14.46 -31.28 -2.57
N ARG A 92 14.42 -29.98 -2.87
CA ARG A 92 15.05 -28.96 -2.03
C ARG A 92 13.98 -28.09 -1.40
N ARG A 93 14.11 -27.88 -0.09
CA ARG A 93 13.32 -26.92 0.67
C ARG A 93 14.25 -25.94 1.36
N PHE A 94 13.85 -24.68 1.42
CA PHE A 94 14.64 -23.66 2.10
C PHE A 94 13.79 -22.45 2.47
N ASP A 95 14.24 -21.70 3.47
CA ASP A 95 13.55 -20.51 3.98
C ASP A 95 13.35 -19.49 2.87
N ARG A 96 12.13 -18.96 2.73
CA ARG A 96 11.81 -17.97 1.71
C ARG A 96 12.57 -16.67 1.93
N PHE A 97 12.52 -16.19 3.17
CA PHE A 97 13.16 -14.94 3.57
C PHE A 97 14.55 -15.23 4.12
N ARG A 98 15.56 -14.64 3.50
CA ARG A 98 16.97 -14.79 3.88
C ARG A 98 17.68 -13.46 3.71
N ASP A 99 18.50 -13.12 4.69
CA ASP A 99 19.24 -11.86 4.78
C ASP A 99 18.36 -10.60 4.58
N ARG A 100 17.26 -10.53 5.33
CA ARG A 100 16.24 -9.48 5.19
C ARG A 100 15.79 -8.91 6.52
N ILE A 101 15.59 -7.59 6.57
CA ILE A 101 14.76 -6.95 7.59
C ILE A 101 13.32 -7.43 7.37
N MET A 102 12.69 -7.92 8.43
CA MET A 102 11.37 -8.51 8.41
C MET A 102 10.34 -7.57 8.99
N PHE A 103 9.25 -7.36 8.25
CA PHE A 103 8.11 -6.52 8.61
C PHE A 103 6.88 -7.43 8.71
N PRO A 104 6.44 -7.83 9.92
CA PRO A 104 5.21 -8.61 10.05
C PRO A 104 4.00 -7.79 9.59
N ILE A 105 3.11 -8.41 8.82
CA ILE A 105 1.91 -7.77 8.30
C ILE A 105 0.73 -8.32 9.08
N ARG A 106 0.04 -7.44 9.82
CA ARG A 106 -1.09 -7.79 10.67
C ARG A 106 -2.42 -7.47 10.00
N ASP A 107 -3.44 -8.27 10.29
CA ASP A 107 -4.82 -7.88 10.01
C ASP A 107 -5.35 -6.89 11.08
N VAL A 108 -6.59 -6.43 10.90
CA VAL A 108 -7.25 -5.48 11.82
C VAL A 108 -7.43 -6.01 13.25
N SER A 109 -7.31 -7.33 13.47
CA SER A 109 -7.34 -7.94 14.80
C SER A 109 -5.95 -8.11 15.43
N GLY A 110 -4.90 -7.69 14.73
CA GLY A 110 -3.51 -7.77 15.18
C GLY A 110 -2.82 -9.10 14.88
N GLN A 111 -3.50 -10.02 14.19
CA GLN A 111 -2.96 -11.33 13.87
C GLN A 111 -2.00 -11.23 12.70
N ILE A 112 -0.83 -11.86 12.80
CA ILE A 112 0.14 -11.88 11.70
C ILE A 112 -0.40 -12.75 10.57
N ARG A 113 -0.44 -12.18 9.37
CA ARG A 113 -0.95 -12.83 8.15
C ARG A 113 0.14 -13.23 7.18
N GLY A 114 1.29 -12.58 7.28
CA GLY A 114 2.47 -12.81 6.46
C GLY A 114 3.54 -11.76 6.77
N PHE A 115 4.55 -11.68 5.92
CA PHE A 115 5.70 -10.79 6.12
C PHE A 115 6.05 -10.02 4.85
N GLY A 116 6.49 -8.78 5.03
CA GLY A 116 7.35 -8.08 4.10
C GLY A 116 8.82 -8.29 4.50
N GLY A 117 9.72 -8.35 3.52
CA GLY A 117 11.13 -8.59 3.73
C GLY A 117 11.99 -7.69 2.84
N ARG A 118 12.92 -6.93 3.44
CA ARG A 118 13.81 -6.01 2.71
C ARG A 118 15.27 -6.43 2.81
N ILE A 119 15.98 -6.53 1.68
CA ILE A 119 17.42 -6.80 1.69
C ILE A 119 18.20 -5.64 2.30
N LEU A 120 19.32 -5.97 2.96
CA LEU A 120 20.21 -4.98 3.58
C LEU A 120 21.15 -4.34 2.55
N VAL A 121 21.58 -5.13 1.57
CA VAL A 121 22.48 -4.75 0.48
C VAL A 121 21.76 -4.98 -0.83
N GLU A 122 21.80 -3.99 -1.73
CA GLU A 122 21.16 -4.10 -3.04
C GLU A 122 21.82 -5.19 -3.89
N SER A 123 21.02 -5.86 -4.70
CA SER A 123 21.44 -7.01 -5.50
C SER A 123 20.71 -6.96 -6.84
N ASP A 124 21.44 -7.21 -7.92
CA ASP A 124 20.87 -7.30 -9.27
C ASP A 124 19.99 -8.55 -9.46
N THR A 125 20.14 -9.53 -8.56
CA THR A 125 19.50 -10.86 -8.68
C THR A 125 18.35 -11.08 -7.71
N ALA A 126 18.21 -10.22 -6.69
CA ALA A 126 17.20 -10.38 -5.66
C ALA A 126 16.39 -9.09 -5.48
N PRO A 127 15.05 -9.17 -5.41
CA PRO A 127 14.23 -7.98 -5.29
C PRO A 127 14.46 -7.29 -3.95
N LYS A 128 14.54 -5.96 -4.00
CA LYS A 128 14.76 -5.08 -2.84
C LYS A 128 13.76 -5.34 -1.72
N TYR A 129 12.50 -5.49 -2.08
CA TYR A 129 11.41 -5.91 -1.22
C TYR A 129 10.78 -7.20 -1.73
N MET A 130 10.32 -8.03 -0.80
CA MET A 130 9.60 -9.27 -1.09
C MET A 130 8.50 -9.43 -0.05
N ASN A 131 7.32 -9.86 -0.47
CA ASN A 131 6.23 -10.20 0.44
C ASN A 131 6.02 -11.71 0.48
N SER A 132 5.33 -12.17 1.52
CA SER A 132 4.72 -13.50 1.55
C SER A 132 3.90 -13.72 0.27
N PRO A 133 3.87 -14.96 -0.25
CA PRO A 133 3.01 -15.30 -1.38
C PRO A 133 1.54 -15.23 -0.95
N GLU A 134 0.64 -15.13 -1.93
CA GLU A 134 -0.80 -15.32 -1.69
C GLU A 134 -1.06 -16.68 -1.03
N GLY A 135 -1.95 -16.70 -0.05
CA GLY A 135 -2.25 -17.90 0.71
C GLY A 135 -3.51 -17.77 1.58
N PRO A 136 -3.82 -18.79 2.39
CA PRO A 136 -5.05 -18.82 3.18
C PRO A 136 -5.17 -17.68 4.20
N THR A 137 -4.04 -17.20 4.74
CA THR A 137 -3.99 -16.10 5.70
C THR A 137 -3.56 -14.78 5.08
N PHE A 138 -2.72 -14.82 4.02
CA PHE A 138 -2.17 -13.64 3.36
C PHE A 138 -2.87 -13.37 2.05
N LYS A 139 -3.64 -12.28 2.01
CA LYS A 139 -4.26 -11.77 0.79
C LYS A 139 -3.80 -10.34 0.55
N LYS A 140 -2.87 -10.15 -0.39
CA LYS A 140 -2.23 -8.84 -0.60
C LYS A 140 -3.25 -7.75 -0.91
N ARG A 141 -4.29 -8.09 -1.67
CA ARG A 141 -5.36 -7.18 -2.07
C ARG A 141 -6.23 -6.68 -0.92
N GLU A 142 -6.21 -7.33 0.26
CA GLU A 142 -7.07 -7.00 1.41
C GLU A 142 -6.28 -6.36 2.56
N LEU A 143 -4.96 -6.59 2.61
CA LEU A 143 -4.11 -6.18 3.72
C LEU A 143 -3.40 -4.85 3.44
N LEU A 144 -3.33 -3.99 4.46
CA LEU A 144 -2.53 -2.78 4.49
C LEU A 144 -1.55 -2.87 5.66
N TYR A 145 -0.27 -2.60 5.40
CA TYR A 145 0.72 -2.56 6.46
C TYR A 145 0.46 -1.35 7.38
N GLY A 146 0.60 -1.55 8.69
CA GLY A 146 0.36 -0.48 9.67
C GLY A 146 -1.10 -0.22 10.00
N LEU A 147 -2.06 -0.85 9.28
CA LEU A 147 -3.48 -0.60 9.54
C LEU A 147 -3.85 -0.94 10.98
N TYR A 148 -3.41 -2.09 11.49
CA TYR A 148 -3.63 -2.48 12.89
C TYR A 148 -3.13 -1.41 13.88
N GLU A 149 -1.92 -0.91 13.66
CA GLU A 149 -1.27 0.10 14.50
C GLU A 149 -1.90 1.50 14.39
N ALA A 150 -2.59 1.77 13.28
CA ALA A 150 -3.12 3.08 12.93
C ALA A 150 -4.63 3.24 13.18
N GLN A 151 -5.40 2.16 13.40
CA GLN A 151 -6.89 2.21 13.45
C GLN A 151 -7.43 3.32 14.35
N ALA A 152 -6.96 3.38 15.60
CA ALA A 152 -7.42 4.38 16.55
C ALA A 152 -7.07 5.81 16.14
N ALA A 153 -5.92 6.01 15.49
CA ALA A 153 -5.52 7.33 14.99
C ALA A 153 -6.31 7.73 13.75
N ILE A 154 -6.59 6.77 12.85
CA ILE A 154 -7.41 7.00 11.65
C ILE A 154 -8.81 7.45 12.05
N GLU A 155 -9.42 6.76 13.01
CA GLU A 155 -10.75 7.11 13.53
C GLU A 155 -10.74 8.45 14.29
N ALA A 156 -9.71 8.70 15.10
CA ALA A 156 -9.62 9.94 15.89
C ALA A 156 -9.35 11.19 15.03
N GLU A 157 -8.56 11.05 13.96
CA GLU A 157 -8.24 12.15 13.04
C GLU A 157 -9.17 12.22 11.82
N ASP A 158 -10.11 11.27 11.70
CA ASP A 158 -11.00 11.06 10.54
C ASP A 158 -10.24 11.09 9.20
N MET A 159 -9.04 10.49 9.18
CA MET A 159 -8.17 10.50 8.02
C MET A 159 -7.24 9.30 7.96
N ALA A 160 -6.95 8.79 6.76
CA ALA A 160 -5.87 7.86 6.53
C ALA A 160 -4.94 8.34 5.41
N LEU A 161 -3.64 8.36 5.70
CA LEU A 161 -2.58 8.56 4.72
C LEU A 161 -2.11 7.19 4.18
N VAL A 162 -2.19 7.00 2.87
CA VAL A 162 -1.71 5.80 2.19
C VAL A 162 -0.35 6.11 1.56
N VAL A 163 0.68 5.36 1.96
CA VAL A 163 2.05 5.41 1.43
C VAL A 163 2.43 4.07 0.78
N GLU A 164 3.54 4.01 0.03
CA GLU A 164 3.93 2.80 -0.69
C GLU A 164 4.83 1.83 0.13
N GLY A 165 5.64 2.35 1.04
CA GLY A 165 6.69 1.58 1.70
C GLY A 165 6.46 1.29 3.19
N TYR A 166 6.99 0.14 3.64
CA TYR A 166 7.04 -0.21 5.06
C TYR A 166 7.78 0.84 5.90
N LEU A 167 8.89 1.35 5.38
CA LEU A 167 9.70 2.34 6.08
C LEU A 167 9.00 3.69 6.19
N ASP A 168 8.22 4.09 5.19
CA ASP A 168 7.43 5.33 5.22
C ASP A 168 6.45 5.32 6.39
N VAL A 169 5.70 4.22 6.54
CA VAL A 169 4.77 4.03 7.66
C VAL A 169 5.50 4.14 9.00
N VAL A 170 6.61 3.40 9.17
CA VAL A 170 7.33 3.36 10.45
C VAL A 170 7.96 4.71 10.76
N SER A 171 8.57 5.38 9.77
CA SER A 171 9.22 6.68 9.94
C SER A 171 8.22 7.77 10.29
N LEU A 172 7.08 7.83 9.60
CA LEU A 172 6.01 8.80 9.89
C LEU A 172 5.40 8.56 11.28
N ALA A 173 5.07 7.31 11.60
CA ALA A 173 4.50 6.97 12.92
C ALA A 173 5.48 7.27 14.05
N GLN A 174 6.77 7.03 13.84
CA GLN A 174 7.81 7.37 14.81
C GLN A 174 7.98 8.88 14.97
N ALA A 175 7.82 9.65 13.89
CA ALA A 175 7.83 11.11 13.95
C ALA A 175 6.59 11.69 14.65
N GLY A 176 5.55 10.87 14.88
CA GLY A 176 4.31 11.25 15.57
C GLY A 176 3.09 11.37 14.65
N PHE A 177 3.22 11.04 13.36
CA PHE A 177 2.08 10.98 12.43
C PHE A 177 1.54 9.55 12.38
N LEU A 178 0.49 9.29 13.16
CA LEU A 178 -0.04 7.95 13.38
C LEU A 178 -1.06 7.43 12.34
N PRO A 179 -1.89 8.26 11.66
CA PRO A 179 -2.90 7.75 10.73
C PRO A 179 -2.29 7.40 9.36
N VAL A 180 -1.29 6.52 9.33
CA VAL A 180 -0.55 6.15 8.14
C VAL A 180 -0.55 4.63 7.91
N VAL A 181 -0.78 4.23 6.66
CA VAL A 181 -0.81 2.84 6.22
C VAL A 181 -0.02 2.65 4.93
N GLY A 182 0.54 1.46 4.73
CA GLY A 182 1.39 1.13 3.60
C GLY A 182 0.74 0.12 2.66
N SER A 183 0.74 0.40 1.37
CA SER A 183 0.42 -0.62 0.36
C SER A 183 1.51 -1.70 0.33
N LEU A 184 1.16 -2.90 -0.12
CA LEU A 184 2.06 -4.05 -0.09
C LEU A 184 2.81 -4.22 -1.41
N GLY A 185 3.35 -3.13 -1.97
CA GLY A 185 4.08 -3.15 -3.25
C GLY A 185 3.18 -3.34 -4.47
N THR A 186 1.99 -2.76 -4.44
CA THR A 186 1.06 -2.55 -5.57
C THR A 186 0.32 -1.23 -5.33
N ALA A 187 -0.35 -0.71 -6.36
CA ALA A 187 -1.38 0.30 -6.14
C ALA A 187 -2.42 -0.19 -5.11
N CYS A 188 -2.98 0.75 -4.35
CA CYS A 188 -4.04 0.47 -3.38
C CYS A 188 -5.26 -0.10 -4.11
N THR A 189 -5.85 -1.18 -3.60
CA THR A 189 -6.98 -1.87 -4.22
C THR A 189 -8.31 -1.30 -3.74
N ALA A 190 -9.41 -1.60 -4.46
CA ALA A 190 -10.76 -1.23 -4.02
C ALA A 190 -11.13 -1.83 -2.65
N ASP A 191 -10.71 -3.07 -2.38
CA ASP A 191 -10.94 -3.73 -1.07
C ASP A 191 -10.23 -2.95 0.06
N GLN A 192 -9.00 -2.50 -0.17
CA GLN A 192 -8.23 -1.70 0.79
C GLN A 192 -8.83 -0.31 1.00
N ILE A 193 -9.23 0.37 -0.08
CA ILE A 193 -9.88 1.69 -0.04
C ILE A 193 -11.19 1.59 0.74
N GLY A 194 -12.03 0.60 0.41
CA GLY A 194 -13.28 0.35 1.12
C GLY A 194 -13.07 0.12 2.62
N ALA A 195 -12.06 -0.67 2.99
CA ALA A 195 -11.72 -0.91 4.40
C ALA A 195 -11.26 0.34 5.15
N LEU A 196 -10.58 1.27 4.50
CA LEU A 196 -10.21 2.56 5.09
C LEU A 196 -11.43 3.48 5.23
N LEU A 197 -12.31 3.51 4.24
CA LEU A 197 -13.52 4.33 4.23
C LEU A 197 -14.58 3.88 5.24
N THR A 198 -14.47 2.68 5.82
CA THR A 198 -15.29 2.31 6.98
C THR A 198 -14.84 2.98 8.29
N ARG A 199 -13.68 3.65 8.30
CA ARG A 199 -13.03 4.21 9.51
C ARG A 199 -12.78 5.70 9.41
N ALA A 200 -12.60 6.23 8.21
CA ALA A 200 -12.34 7.64 7.96
C ALA A 200 -13.03 8.10 6.68
N THR A 201 -13.48 9.35 6.66
CA THR A 201 -14.05 9.99 5.48
C THR A 201 -12.98 10.60 4.57
N ARG A 202 -11.78 10.92 5.11
CA ARG A 202 -10.68 11.52 4.36
C ARG A 202 -9.57 10.52 4.05
N LEU A 203 -9.27 10.32 2.77
CA LEU A 203 -8.11 9.55 2.31
C LEU A 203 -7.13 10.45 1.59
N VAL A 204 -5.84 10.35 1.96
CA VAL A 204 -4.77 11.02 1.25
C VAL A 204 -3.79 9.98 0.73
N PHE A 205 -3.55 9.95 -0.57
CA PHE A 205 -2.56 9.08 -1.19
C PHE A 205 -1.27 9.86 -1.41
N SER A 206 -0.19 9.44 -0.75
CA SER A 206 1.13 10.03 -0.92
C SER A 206 1.90 9.26 -1.98
N PHE A 207 2.37 9.98 -2.99
CA PHE A 207 3.24 9.45 -4.03
C PHE A 207 4.59 10.17 -3.99
N ASP A 208 5.63 9.46 -4.44
CA ASP A 208 6.94 10.06 -4.66
C ASP A 208 6.83 11.20 -5.69
N GLY A 209 7.62 12.27 -5.52
CA GLY A 209 7.52 13.48 -6.36
C GLY A 209 7.99 13.30 -7.82
N ASP A 210 8.52 12.13 -8.16
CA ASP A 210 9.11 11.83 -9.46
C ASP A 210 8.07 11.51 -10.55
N ALA A 211 8.56 11.20 -11.77
CA ALA A 211 7.70 10.82 -12.88
C ALA A 211 7.05 9.43 -12.71
N ALA A 212 7.58 8.57 -11.84
CA ALA A 212 6.96 7.29 -11.52
C ALA A 212 5.78 7.49 -10.56
N GLY A 213 5.93 8.32 -9.52
CA GLY A 213 4.86 8.65 -8.57
C GLY A 213 3.67 9.34 -9.24
N ARG A 214 3.91 10.25 -10.20
CA ARG A 214 2.80 10.82 -11.01
C ARG A 214 2.05 9.78 -11.83
N ARG A 215 2.75 8.79 -12.40
CA ARG A 215 2.10 7.67 -13.12
C ARG A 215 1.35 6.76 -12.17
N ALA A 216 1.88 6.53 -10.97
CA ALA A 216 1.22 5.75 -9.93
C ALA A 216 -0.07 6.43 -9.45
N ALA A 217 -0.07 7.76 -9.29
CA ALA A 217 -1.27 8.53 -8.97
C ALA A 217 -2.35 8.42 -10.07
N ALA A 218 -1.96 8.51 -11.34
CA ALA A 218 -2.89 8.30 -12.46
C ALA A 218 -3.46 6.87 -12.50
N ALA A 219 -2.66 5.86 -12.14
CA ALA A 219 -3.13 4.47 -12.03
C ALA A 219 -4.08 4.26 -10.85
N ALA A 220 -3.80 4.90 -9.70
CA ALA A 220 -4.65 4.84 -8.51
C ALA A 220 -6.02 5.50 -8.74
N LEU A 221 -6.07 6.53 -9.60
CA LEU A 221 -7.28 7.27 -9.92
C LEU A 221 -8.43 6.32 -10.31
N ALA A 222 -8.20 5.40 -11.26
CA ALA A 222 -9.24 4.46 -11.71
C ALA A 222 -9.82 3.60 -10.58
N THR A 223 -9.05 3.34 -9.53
CA THR A 223 -9.49 2.52 -8.39
C THR A 223 -10.25 3.36 -7.35
N VAL A 224 -9.96 4.66 -7.23
CA VAL A 224 -10.62 5.55 -6.26
C VAL A 224 -11.92 6.17 -6.75
N LEU A 225 -12.12 6.31 -8.08
CA LEU A 225 -13.31 6.99 -8.64
C LEU A 225 -14.65 6.43 -8.15
N PRO A 226 -14.85 5.10 -8.03
CA PRO A 226 -16.11 4.55 -7.51
C PRO A 226 -16.42 4.97 -6.07
N PHE A 227 -15.41 5.44 -5.32
CA PHE A 227 -15.54 5.87 -3.94
C PHE A 227 -15.71 7.39 -3.79
N ALA A 228 -15.74 8.14 -4.89
CA ALA A 228 -15.87 9.61 -4.91
C ALA A 228 -17.31 10.10 -4.68
N VAL A 229 -17.95 9.57 -3.65
CA VAL A 229 -19.26 10.04 -3.15
C VAL A 229 -19.07 11.26 -2.25
N ASP A 230 -20.10 12.08 -2.08
CA ASP A 230 -20.04 13.35 -1.34
C ASP A 230 -19.54 13.23 0.10
N ALA A 231 -19.75 12.07 0.73
CA ALA A 231 -19.30 11.80 2.08
C ALA A 231 -17.78 11.59 2.19
N ASN A 232 -17.08 11.35 1.08
CA ASN A 232 -15.67 10.98 1.07
C ASN A 232 -14.80 12.10 0.49
N ARG A 233 -13.71 12.42 1.16
CA ARG A 233 -12.69 13.37 0.70
C ARG A 233 -11.43 12.62 0.29
N ILE A 234 -11.20 12.50 -1.01
CA ILE A 234 -10.02 11.81 -1.57
C ILE A 234 -9.04 12.82 -2.12
N GLU A 235 -7.77 12.72 -1.71
CA GLU A 235 -6.71 13.68 -2.04
C GLU A 235 -5.40 12.99 -2.42
N PHE A 236 -4.56 13.72 -3.13
CA PHE A 236 -3.27 13.27 -3.64
C PHE A 236 -2.16 14.19 -3.12
N LEU A 237 -1.25 13.65 -2.32
CA LEU A 237 -0.06 14.34 -1.84
C LEU A 237 1.13 14.00 -2.76
N PHE A 238 1.71 15.04 -3.36
CA PHE A 238 2.94 14.95 -4.13
C PHE A 238 4.06 15.66 -3.37
N LEU A 239 5.05 14.90 -2.91
CA LEU A 239 6.24 15.46 -2.26
C LEU A 239 7.23 16.02 -3.30
N PRO A 240 8.26 16.78 -2.88
CA PRO A 240 9.37 17.15 -3.76
C PRO A 240 10.02 15.91 -4.44
N ALA A 241 10.55 16.09 -5.65
CA ALA A 241 10.98 14.99 -6.52
C ALA A 241 12.09 14.11 -5.94
N GLU A 242 12.88 14.65 -5.02
CA GLU A 242 13.98 13.99 -4.33
C GLU A 242 13.55 13.19 -3.09
N HIS A 243 12.26 13.24 -2.73
CA HIS A 243 11.77 12.75 -1.45
C HIS A 243 10.61 11.75 -1.57
N ASP A 244 10.78 10.63 -0.88
CA ASP A 244 9.72 9.75 -0.36
C ASP A 244 9.28 10.24 1.04
N PRO A 245 8.16 9.75 1.62
CA PRO A 245 7.74 10.17 2.95
C PRO A 245 8.77 9.91 4.06
N ASP A 246 9.48 8.78 4.02
CA ASP A 246 10.59 8.46 4.95
C ASP A 246 11.69 9.53 4.92
N SER A 247 12.25 9.83 3.74
CA SER A 247 13.33 10.80 3.58
C SER A 247 12.86 12.22 3.85
N PHE A 248 11.63 12.58 3.47
CA PHE A 248 11.08 13.91 3.72
C PHE A 248 10.98 14.19 5.22
N VAL A 249 10.33 13.32 5.98
CA VAL A 249 10.12 13.54 7.42
C VAL A 249 11.44 13.53 8.19
N ARG A 250 12.42 12.72 7.75
CA ARG A 250 13.76 12.72 8.35
C ARG A 250 14.55 13.99 8.04
N ALA A 251 14.38 14.57 6.86
CA ALA A 251 15.11 15.77 6.44
C ALA A 251 14.48 17.06 7.01
N HIS A 252 13.14 17.17 6.98
CA HIS A 252 12.42 18.42 7.23
C HIS A 252 11.56 18.39 8.50
N GLY A 253 11.37 17.21 9.11
CA GLY A 253 10.56 17.04 10.32
C GLY A 253 9.05 16.93 10.05
N LEU A 254 8.30 16.64 11.12
CA LEU A 254 6.86 16.40 11.05
C LEU A 254 6.06 17.64 10.68
N ASP A 255 6.41 18.82 11.19
CA ASP A 255 5.66 20.04 10.93
C ASP A 255 5.72 20.44 9.44
N ALA A 256 6.89 20.28 8.81
CA ALA A 256 7.03 20.46 7.38
C ALA A 256 6.19 19.44 6.60
N PHE A 257 6.16 18.18 7.03
CA PHE A 257 5.34 17.15 6.39
C PHE A 257 3.84 17.49 6.47
N LYS A 258 3.36 17.96 7.63
CA LYS A 258 1.98 18.42 7.80
C LYS A 258 1.65 19.63 6.91
N ASN A 259 2.61 20.53 6.71
CA ASN A 259 2.44 21.66 5.79
C ASN A 259 2.31 21.21 4.33
N GLU A 260 3.05 20.17 3.90
CA GLU A 260 2.85 19.57 2.57
C GLU A 260 1.51 18.82 2.48
N LEU A 261 1.14 18.07 3.53
CA LEU A 261 -0.15 17.38 3.61
C LEU A 261 -1.35 18.35 3.49
N ALA A 262 -1.23 19.56 4.04
CA ALA A 262 -2.25 20.60 3.91
C ALA A 262 -2.44 21.10 2.46
N LYS A 263 -1.47 20.86 1.58
CA LYS A 263 -1.50 21.21 0.16
C LYS A 263 -1.91 20.03 -0.74
N ALA A 264 -2.32 18.90 -0.15
CA ALA A 264 -2.76 17.75 -0.91
C ALA A 264 -3.87 18.13 -1.91
N VAL A 265 -3.76 17.64 -3.14
CA VAL A 265 -4.62 18.01 -4.26
C VAL A 265 -5.91 17.20 -4.19
N PRO A 266 -7.09 17.84 -4.11
CA PRO A 266 -8.37 17.11 -4.12
C PRO A 266 -8.58 16.32 -5.43
N LEU A 267 -9.30 15.19 -5.35
CA LEU A 267 -9.58 14.31 -6.51
C LEU A 267 -10.14 15.07 -7.71
N ALA A 268 -11.15 15.93 -7.51
CA ALA A 268 -11.74 16.72 -8.59
C ALA A 268 -10.71 17.64 -9.28
N SER A 269 -9.84 18.30 -8.50
CA SER A 269 -8.77 19.15 -9.04
C SER A 269 -7.71 18.33 -9.79
N TYR A 270 -7.36 17.15 -9.27
CA TYR A 270 -6.40 16.27 -9.92
C TYR A 270 -6.94 15.69 -11.24
N LEU A 271 -8.22 15.29 -11.26
CA LEU A 271 -8.95 14.89 -12.47
C LEU A 271 -8.87 15.97 -13.56
N GLN A 272 -9.13 17.23 -13.19
CA GLN A 272 -9.07 18.36 -14.11
C GLN A 272 -7.67 18.54 -14.72
N GLN A 273 -6.62 18.36 -13.92
CA GLN A 273 -5.23 18.41 -14.40
C GLN A 273 -4.97 17.31 -15.44
N ILE A 274 -5.39 16.07 -15.16
CA ILE A 274 -5.18 14.92 -16.04
C ILE A 274 -5.88 15.13 -17.40
N ILE A 275 -7.18 15.46 -17.39
CA ILE A 275 -7.93 15.61 -18.65
C ILE A 275 -7.43 16.78 -19.51
N SER A 276 -6.81 17.78 -18.88
CA SER A 276 -6.31 18.98 -19.53
C SER A 276 -4.86 18.86 -20.02
N GLU A 277 -4.16 17.78 -19.67
CA GLU A 277 -2.75 17.60 -19.98
C GLU A 277 -2.48 17.64 -21.50
N GLY A 278 -1.73 18.64 -21.98
CA GLY A 278 -1.44 18.80 -23.41
C GLY A 278 -2.61 19.30 -24.26
N CYS A 279 -3.74 19.71 -23.65
CA CYS A 279 -4.85 20.32 -24.37
C CYS A 279 -4.60 21.81 -24.61
N ASN A 280 -4.63 22.25 -25.87
CA ASN A 280 -4.67 23.67 -26.21
C ASN A 280 -6.11 24.12 -26.47
N PHE A 281 -6.71 24.81 -25.50
CA PHE A 281 -8.12 25.17 -25.52
C PHE A 281 -8.50 26.26 -26.56
N GLU A 282 -7.51 26.93 -27.17
CA GLU A 282 -7.77 27.85 -28.28
C GLU A 282 -8.25 27.11 -29.54
N HIS A 283 -7.79 25.87 -29.72
CA HIS A 283 -8.12 25.04 -30.88
C HIS A 283 -9.28 24.07 -30.58
N ALA A 284 -10.10 23.79 -31.60
CA ALA A 284 -11.24 22.89 -31.45
C ALA A 284 -10.80 21.46 -31.07
N GLU A 285 -9.66 21.03 -31.60
CA GLU A 285 -9.02 19.74 -31.34
C GLU A 285 -8.66 19.59 -29.86
N GLY A 286 -8.09 20.62 -29.23
CA GLY A 286 -7.73 20.59 -27.81
C GLY A 286 -8.97 20.54 -26.90
N ARG A 287 -10.02 21.27 -27.24
CA ARG A 287 -11.31 21.22 -26.53
C ARG A 287 -11.98 19.85 -26.67
N SER A 288 -12.01 19.31 -27.89
CA SER A 288 -12.55 17.98 -28.17
C SER A 288 -11.76 16.86 -27.46
N LEU A 289 -10.43 16.96 -27.43
CA LEU A 289 -9.57 16.01 -26.73
C LEU A 289 -9.84 15.98 -25.22
N CYS A 290 -9.98 17.14 -24.58
CA CYS A 290 -10.33 17.24 -23.16
C CYS A 290 -11.70 16.60 -22.88
N ALA A 291 -12.72 16.94 -23.69
CA ALA A 291 -14.06 16.35 -23.57
C ALA A 291 -14.02 14.82 -23.73
N SER A 292 -13.29 14.32 -24.72
CA SER A 292 -13.15 12.88 -24.99
C SER A 292 -12.51 12.14 -23.82
N ARG A 293 -11.45 12.69 -23.22
CA ARG A 293 -10.77 12.09 -22.06
C ARG A 293 -11.63 12.09 -20.80
N ALA A 294 -12.37 13.16 -20.56
CA ALA A 294 -13.22 13.29 -19.37
C ALA A 294 -14.33 12.23 -19.31
N ARG A 295 -14.75 11.69 -20.46
CA ARG A 295 -15.84 10.71 -20.54
C ARG A 295 -15.62 9.49 -19.66
N ALA A 296 -14.45 8.85 -19.77
CA ALA A 296 -14.17 7.63 -19.03
C ALA A 296 -14.20 7.85 -17.51
N TYR A 297 -13.81 9.05 -17.06
CA TYR A 297 -13.88 9.43 -15.65
C TYR A 297 -15.30 9.76 -15.21
N TRP A 298 -16.08 10.45 -16.05
CA TRP A 298 -17.48 10.73 -15.78
C TRP A 298 -18.32 9.44 -15.67
N ASP A 299 -18.07 8.44 -16.53
CA ASP A 299 -18.73 7.14 -16.47
C ASP A 299 -18.36 6.34 -15.21
N ALA A 300 -17.15 6.53 -14.67
CA ALA A 300 -16.66 5.82 -13.49
C ALA A 300 -17.03 6.51 -12.15
N LEU A 301 -17.40 7.78 -12.18
CA LEU A 301 -17.80 8.54 -11.00
C LEU A 301 -19.25 8.23 -10.61
N PRO A 302 -19.53 8.02 -9.30
CA PRO A 302 -20.92 7.99 -8.82
C PRO A 302 -21.59 9.36 -9.03
N ASP A 303 -22.92 9.39 -8.97
CA ASP A 303 -23.65 10.65 -8.90
C ASP A 303 -23.24 11.41 -7.62
N GLY A 304 -22.97 12.71 -7.76
CA GLY A 304 -22.50 13.55 -6.66
C GLY A 304 -21.66 14.75 -7.12
N GLN A 305 -21.21 15.53 -6.16
CA GLN A 305 -20.47 16.78 -6.31
C GLN A 305 -19.25 16.63 -7.24
N CYS A 306 -18.45 15.56 -7.08
CA CYS A 306 -17.24 15.37 -7.90
C CYS A 306 -17.56 15.18 -9.39
N ARG A 307 -18.68 14.53 -9.70
CA ARG A 307 -19.14 14.31 -11.08
C ARG A 307 -19.68 15.60 -11.68
N ASP A 308 -20.43 16.37 -10.92
CA ASP A 308 -20.96 17.67 -11.33
C ASP A 308 -19.84 18.69 -11.56
N GLU A 309 -18.82 18.71 -10.69
CA GLU A 309 -17.64 19.55 -10.86
C GLU A 309 -16.84 19.20 -12.11
N LEU A 310 -16.72 17.91 -12.45
CA LEU A 310 -16.10 17.46 -13.70
C LEU A 310 -16.86 17.98 -14.92
N VAL A 311 -18.19 17.88 -14.92
CA VAL A 311 -19.06 18.39 -16.00
C VAL A 311 -18.92 19.90 -16.13
N ALA A 312 -19.04 20.64 -15.02
CA ALA A 312 -18.93 22.10 -14.99
C ALA A 312 -17.56 22.57 -15.48
N TYR A 313 -16.47 21.88 -15.07
CA TYR A 313 -15.14 22.16 -15.57
C TYR A 313 -15.05 21.96 -17.08
N CYS A 314 -15.54 20.82 -17.58
CA CYS A 314 -15.51 20.52 -19.01
C CYS A 314 -16.26 21.59 -19.81
N CYS A 315 -17.50 21.94 -19.43
CA CYS A 315 -18.28 22.98 -20.11
C CYS A 315 -17.51 24.31 -20.18
N ARG A 316 -16.86 24.71 -19.08
CA ARG A 316 -16.07 25.94 -19.02
C ARG A 316 -14.88 25.95 -19.98
N VAL A 317 -14.10 24.86 -20.04
CA VAL A 317 -12.87 24.82 -20.85
C VAL A 317 -13.13 24.45 -22.32
N THR A 318 -14.17 23.67 -22.60
CA THR A 318 -14.53 23.24 -23.96
C THR A 318 -15.48 24.21 -24.65
N ARG A 319 -16.11 25.12 -23.89
CA ARG A 319 -17.16 26.04 -24.34
C ARG A 319 -18.41 25.31 -24.86
N PHE A 320 -18.56 24.03 -24.53
CA PHE A 320 -19.79 23.29 -24.76
C PHE A 320 -20.81 23.62 -23.67
N THR A 321 -22.08 23.65 -24.06
CA THR A 321 -23.18 23.51 -23.12
C THR A 321 -23.16 22.10 -22.51
N GLU A 322 -23.80 21.93 -21.35
CA GLU A 322 -23.93 20.62 -20.73
C GLU A 322 -24.63 19.62 -21.66
N ALA A 323 -25.67 20.06 -22.38
CA ALA A 323 -26.36 19.23 -23.37
C ALA A 323 -25.42 18.75 -24.49
N GLU A 324 -24.62 19.65 -25.08
CA GLU A 324 -23.65 19.29 -26.12
C GLU A 324 -22.57 18.34 -25.59
N LEU A 325 -22.09 18.54 -24.36
CA LEU A 325 -21.09 17.67 -23.74
C LEU A 325 -21.66 16.26 -23.50
N LEU A 326 -22.87 16.18 -22.94
CA LEU A 326 -23.56 14.91 -22.72
C LEU A 326 -23.88 14.20 -24.04
N ASP A 327 -24.25 14.93 -25.09
CA ASP A 327 -24.47 14.36 -26.41
C ASP A 327 -23.18 13.79 -27.00
N VAL A 328 -22.04 14.49 -26.89
CA VAL A 328 -20.72 13.96 -27.29
C VAL A 328 -20.39 12.64 -26.56
N TRP A 329 -20.69 12.56 -25.27
CA TRP A 329 -20.46 11.34 -24.47
C TRP A 329 -21.48 10.23 -24.75
N ARG A 330 -22.72 10.56 -25.12
CA ARG A 330 -23.78 9.58 -25.47
C ARG A 330 -23.61 9.02 -26.88
N LEU A 331 -23.19 9.83 -27.85
CA LEU A 331 -23.04 9.46 -29.27
C LEU A 331 -21.90 8.47 -29.52
N THR A 332 -20.98 8.32 -28.57
CA THR A 332 -19.85 7.39 -28.66
C THR A 332 -20.10 6.08 -27.86
N ARG A 333 -21.36 5.70 -27.59
CA ARG A 333 -21.77 4.36 -27.10
C ARG A 333 -21.87 3.30 -28.23
N GLY A 334 -21.07 3.44 -29.28
CA GLY A 334 -20.94 2.47 -30.38
C GLY A 334 -19.69 1.63 -30.22
#